data_AF-A0A2I0FL81-F1
#
_entry.id   AF-A0A2I0FL81-F1
#
_cell.length_a   1.000
_cell.length_b   1.000
_cell.length_c   1.000
_cell.angle_alpha   90.00
_cell.angle_beta   90.00
_cell.angle_gamma   90.00
#
_symmetry.space_group_name_H-M   'P 1'
#
loop_
_entity.id
_entity.type
_entity.pdbx_description
1 polymer ?
#
loop_
_entity_poly.entity_id
_entity_poly.type
_entity_poly.pdbx_seq_one_letter_code
_entity_poly.pdbx_strand_id
1 'polypeptide(L)' 'MNRQEIENEIAELKMDYVRHQGDIEKLETTGHAKMVEKAEQRLERMEQQLAELNKKLADL' A
#
# COMPACT_ATOMS: atom_id res chain seq x y z
N MET A 1 -0.25 19.34 -5.89
CA MET A 1 0.32 19.00 -4.58
C MET A 1 1.70 19.62 -4.49
N ASN A 2 2.08 20.09 -3.31
CA ASN A 2 3.45 20.48 -3.02
C ASN A 2 4.26 19.27 -2.51
N ARG A 3 5.58 19.42 -2.38
CA ARG A 3 6.49 18.36 -1.94
C ARG A 3 6.05 17.71 -0.62
N GLN A 4 5.68 18.52 0.37
CA GLN A 4 5.30 18.06 1.70
C GLN A 4 4.00 17.25 1.68
N GLU A 5 3.01 17.66 0.88
CA GLU A 5 1.75 16.92 0.71
C GLU A 5 2.01 15.53 0.13
N ILE A 6 2.88 15.42 -0.88
CA ILE A 6 3.22 14.12 -1.49
C ILE A 6 3.99 13.23 -0.51
N GLU A 7 4.97 13.79 0.20
CA GLU A 7 5.73 13.05 1.22
C GLU A 7 4.82 12.52 2.34
N ASN A 8 3.82 13.32 2.75
CA ASN A 8 2.83 12.90 3.75
C ASN A 8 1.93 11.77 3.23
N GLU A 9 1.40 11.89 2.01
CA GLU A 9 0.59 10.81 1.40
C GLU A 9 1.40 9.52 1.25
N ILE A 10 2.67 9.60 0.85
CA ILE A 10 3.57 8.43 0.80
C ILE A 10 3.74 7.81 2.18
N ALA A 11 3.95 8.62 3.22
CA ALA A 11 4.13 8.13 4.58
C ALA A 11 2.87 7.42 5.11
N GLU A 12 1.70 8.01 4.88
CA GLU A 12 0.40 7.41 5.24
C GLU A 12 0.17 6.10 4.50
N LEU A 13 0.37 6.09 3.18
CA LEU A 13 0.19 4.89 2.36
C LEU A 13 1.15 3.77 2.77
N LYS A 14 2.39 4.08 3.15
CA LYS A 14 3.34 3.09 3.70
C LYS A 14 2.89 2.52 5.04
N MET A 15 2.31 3.33 5.93
CA MET A 15 1.77 2.83 7.20
C MET A 15 0.61 1.86 6.97
N ASP A 16 -0.29 2.19 6.04
CA ASP A 16 -1.41 1.32 5.70
C ASP A 16 -0.97 0.05 4.96
N TYR A 17 0.06 0.15 4.11
CA TYR A 17 0.68 -1.01 3.46
C TYR A 17 1.18 -2.03 4.50
N VAL A 18 1.95 -1.58 5.50
CA VAL A 18 2.47 -2.46 6.55
C VAL A 18 1.35 -3.11 7.36
N ARG A 19 0.31 -2.35 7.73
CA ARG A 19 -0.86 -2.90 8.42
C ARG A 19 -1.56 -3.97 7.59
N HIS A 20 -1.74 -3.69 6.30
CA HIS A 20 -2.43 -4.59 5.38
C HIS A 20 -1.65 -5.88 5.13
N GLN A 21 -0.32 -5.83 5.08
CA GLN A 21 0.52 -7.05 5.05
C GLN A 21 0.31 -7.92 6.30
N GLY A 22 0.29 -7.31 7.49
CA GLY A 22 0.00 -8.05 8.72
C GLY A 22 -1.41 -8.67 8.75
N ASP A 23 -2.38 -8.06 8.07
CA ASP A 23 -3.72 -8.65 7.93
C ASP A 23 -3.73 -9.81 6.91
N ILE A 24 -2.92 -9.74 5.85
CA ILE A 24 -2.71 -10.86 4.91
C ILE A 24 -2.13 -12.07 5.66
N GLU A 25 -1.08 -11.88 6.46
CA GLU A 25 -0.47 -12.97 7.24
C GLU A 25 -1.49 -13.65 8.18
N LYS A 26 -2.39 -12.87 8.79
CA LYS A 26 -3.50 -13.42 9.60
C LYS A 26 -4.50 -14.21 8.74
N LEU A 27 -4.84 -13.71 7.55
CA LEU A 27 -5.77 -14.41 6.64
C LEU A 27 -5.18 -15.72 6.12
N GLU A 28 -3.87 -15.76 5.87
CA GLU A 28 -3.15 -16.97 5.48
C GLU A 28 -3.17 -18.02 6.60
N THR A 29 -2.85 -17.62 7.83
CA THR A 29 -2.83 -18.53 9.00
C THR A 29 -4.22 -19.06 9.38
N THR A 30 -5.29 -18.35 9.05
CA THR A 30 -6.68 -18.74 9.34
C THR A 30 -7.36 -19.51 8.20
N GLY A 31 -6.66 -19.71 7.06
CA GLY A 31 -7.14 -20.53 5.94
C GLY A 31 -8.13 -19.83 5.00
N HIS A 32 -8.17 -18.50 4.99
CA HIS A 32 -9.08 -17.71 4.14
C HIS A 32 -8.48 -17.39 2.76
N ALA A 33 -8.09 -18.40 1.98
CA ALA A 33 -7.36 -18.22 0.71
C ALA A 33 -7.98 -17.21 -0.29
N LYS A 34 -9.31 -17.18 -0.43
CA LYS A 34 -10.00 -16.20 -1.30
C LYS A 34 -9.90 -14.75 -0.79
N MET A 35 -9.75 -14.57 0.51
CA MET A 35 -9.57 -13.25 1.13
C MET A 35 -8.11 -12.81 1.01
N VAL A 36 -7.16 -13.75 1.08
CA VAL A 36 -5.74 -13.51 0.80
C VAL A 36 -5.57 -12.96 -0.62
N GLU A 37 -6.12 -13.62 -1.64
CA GLU A 37 -6.01 -13.16 -3.03
C GLU A 37 -6.53 -11.72 -3.23
N LYS A 38 -7.69 -11.41 -2.63
CA LYS A 38 -8.24 -10.04 -2.68
C LYS A 38 -7.36 -9.03 -1.94
N ALA A 39 -6.77 -9.45 -0.83
CA ALA A 39 -5.89 -8.61 -0.05
C ALA A 39 -4.56 -8.38 -0.79
N GLU A 40 -4.00 -9.38 -1.48
CA GLU A 40 -2.84 -9.21 -2.36
C GLU A 40 -3.12 -8.26 -3.53
N GLN A 41 -4.29 -8.35 -4.18
CA GLN A 41 -4.70 -7.38 -5.21
C GLN A 41 -4.78 -5.95 -4.67
N ARG A 42 -5.20 -5.79 -3.41
CA ARG A 42 -5.19 -4.47 -2.77
C ARG A 42 -3.76 -4.00 -2.48
N LEU A 43 -2.87 -4.91 -2.09
CA LEU A 43 -1.46 -4.63 -1.86
C LEU A 43 -0.78 -4.13 -3.15
N GLU A 44 -1.00 -4.81 -4.28
CA GLU A 44 -0.49 -4.42 -5.61
C GLU A 44 -0.95 -3.00 -6.00
N ARG A 45 -2.22 -2.66 -5.74
CA ARG A 45 -2.73 -1.30 -6.00
C ARG A 45 -2.03 -0.25 -5.14
N MET A 46 -1.72 -0.55 -3.88
CA MET A 46 -0.96 0.36 -3.03
C MET A 46 0.46 0.57 -3.57
N GLU A 47 1.09 -0.48 -4.11
CA GLU A 47 2.42 -0.36 -4.72
C GLU A 47 2.41 0.51 -5.97
N GLN A 48 1.39 0.36 -6.82
CA GLN A 48 1.17 1.23 -7.98
C GLN A 48 0.98 2.69 -7.54
N GLN A 49 0.15 2.93 -6.52
CA GLN A 49 -0.06 4.28 -5.97
C GLN A 49 1.23 4.87 -5.38
N LEU A 50 2.03 4.08 -4.65
CA LEU A 50 3.33 4.51 -4.14
C LEU A 50 4.29 4.87 -5.29
N ALA A 51 4.34 4.08 -6.35
CA ALA A 51 5.17 4.37 -7.52
C ALA A 51 4.76 5.68 -8.20
N GLU A 52 3.45 5.93 -8.35
CA GLU A 52 2.94 7.18 -8.91
C GLU A 52 3.28 8.39 -8.04
N LEU A 53 3.12 8.30 -6.71
CA LEU A 53 3.46 9.38 -5.80
C LEU A 53 4.96 9.69 -5.81
N ASN A 54 5.81 8.66 -5.79
CA ASN A 54 7.26 8.85 -5.89
C ASN A 54 7.67 9.48 -7.22
N LYS A 55 7.01 9.11 -8.33
CA LYS A 55 7.23 9.76 -9.63
C LYS A 55 6.85 11.24 -9.59
N LYS A 56 5.65 11.56 -9.06
CA LYS A 56 5.22 12.96 -8.89
C LYS A 56 6.18 13.76 -8.00
N LEU A 57 6.73 13.13 -6.95
CA LEU A 57 7.71 13.77 -6.07
C LEU A 57 9.04 14.04 -6.77
N ALA A 58 9.47 13.14 -7.66
CA ALA A 58 10.69 13.29 -8.44
C ALA A 58 10.55 14.32 -9.58
N ASP A 59 9.34 14.49 -10.12
CA ASP A 59 9.01 15.43 -11.19
C ASP A 59 8.73 16.87 -10.69
N LEU A 60 8.76 17.12 -9.36
CA LEU A 60 8.61 18.44 -8.71
C LEU A 60 9.92 19.22 -8.65
#